data_AF-A0A2S7R366-F1
#
_entry.id   AF-A0A2S7R366-F1
#
_cell.length_a   1.000
_cell.length_b   1.000
_cell.length_c   1.000
_cell.angle_alpha   90.00
_cell.angle_beta   90.00
_cell.angle_gamma   90.00
#
_symmetry.space_group_name_H-M   'P 1'
#
loop_
_entity.id
_entity.type
_entity.pdbx_description
1 polymer ?
#
loop_
_entity_poly.entity_id
_entity_poly.type
_entity_poly.pdbx_seq_one_letter_code
_entity_poly.pdbx_strand_id
1 'polypeptide(L)'
;MFGISYWMIPVFSGCVWLAMLLAMLLTWAVHDGAPIITPMDGGQTIAYISDIGAHRLQPLFIAMGSVTVVTFDVVFISERWLRHRGRLHGNTSTFQKILSAIAIIASIVGAVGLICLTCLNDIKHHKAHDICLAIFIGGYIVSAIFICWEYQRLGIHYREHRVLRISFWIKLAFIFVELGLAIGFGVCNRKKLWNTAAILEWIVALIYTFYVWSFAIDFIPAVRTKHHKGGDPEVEVAMAMEAESRARGYQGVGDEQRAYASQGGSSNGHSRYGEPAMARNF
;
A
#
# COMPACT_ATOMS: atom_id res chain seq x y z
N MET A 1 16.85 -10.28 -8.33
CA MET A 1 15.64 -9.41 -8.42
C MET A 1 15.83 -8.24 -7.48
N PHE A 2 15.72 -6.99 -7.97
CA PHE A 2 16.11 -5.75 -7.30
C PHE A 2 15.62 -5.66 -5.83
N GLY A 3 16.56 -5.41 -4.92
CA GLY A 3 16.36 -5.38 -3.47
C GLY A 3 15.62 -4.15 -2.93
N ILE A 4 14.67 -3.60 -3.68
CA ILE A 4 13.88 -2.44 -3.25
C ILE A 4 12.99 -2.85 -2.09
N SER A 5 13.12 -2.16 -0.97
CA SER A 5 12.26 -2.33 0.19
C SER A 5 10.98 -1.55 -0.07
N TYR A 6 9.88 -2.24 -0.39
CA TYR A 6 8.62 -1.62 -0.82
C TYR A 6 8.04 -0.59 0.17
N TRP A 7 8.39 -0.68 1.46
CA TRP A 7 8.02 0.31 2.46
C TRP A 7 8.62 1.71 2.20
N MET A 8 9.71 1.79 1.42
CA MET A 8 10.35 3.07 1.08
C MET A 8 9.51 3.90 0.09
N ILE A 9 8.64 3.25 -0.69
CA ILE A 9 7.81 3.93 -1.70
C ILE A 9 6.88 4.98 -1.04
N PRO A 10 6.01 4.61 -0.08
CA PRO A 10 5.17 5.60 0.60
C PRO A 10 5.98 6.60 1.43
N VAL A 11 7.12 6.19 2.00
CA VAL A 11 8.01 7.11 2.74
C VAL A 11 8.56 8.20 1.83
N PHE A 12 9.10 7.81 0.67
CA PHE A 12 9.60 8.74 -0.34
C PHE A 12 8.49 9.70 -0.81
N SER A 13 7.33 9.16 -1.16
CA SER A 13 6.18 9.96 -1.59
C SER A 13 5.79 11.02 -0.55
N GLY A 14 5.65 10.62 0.72
CA GLY A 14 5.31 11.56 1.79
C GLY A 14 6.42 12.57 2.08
N CYS A 15 7.70 12.20 1.95
CA CYS A 15 8.82 13.13 2.09
C CYS A 15 8.83 14.19 0.98
N VAL A 16 8.54 13.81 -0.27
CA VAL A 16 8.44 14.77 -1.39
C VAL A 16 7.28 15.73 -1.14
N TRP A 17 6.12 15.23 -0.74
CA TRP A 17 4.96 16.05 -0.39
C TRP A 17 5.27 17.04 0.74
N LEU A 18 5.84 16.55 1.84
CA LEU A 18 6.18 17.37 2.99
C LEU A 18 7.23 18.44 2.64
N ALA A 19 8.26 18.05 1.89
CA ALA A 19 9.29 18.98 1.45
C ALA A 19 8.71 20.10 0.56
N MET A 20 7.78 19.76 -0.33
CA MET A 20 7.05 20.74 -1.14
C MET A 20 6.24 21.72 -0.28
N LEU A 21 5.47 21.21 0.68
CA LEU A 21 4.67 22.03 1.60
C LEU A 21 5.56 22.94 2.46
N LEU A 22 6.62 22.40 3.05
CA LEU A 22 7.55 23.17 3.86
C LEU A 22 8.28 24.22 3.03
N ALA A 23 8.70 23.89 1.80
CA ALA A 23 9.32 24.86 0.91
C ALA A 23 8.38 26.01 0.59
N MET A 24 7.11 25.75 0.26
CA MET A 24 6.12 26.81 0.03
C MET A 24 5.85 27.63 1.28
N LEU A 25 5.63 26.98 2.43
CA LEU A 25 5.32 27.65 3.69
C LEU A 25 6.47 28.54 4.17
N LEU A 26 7.69 27.99 4.21
CA LEU A 26 8.87 28.72 4.69
C LEU A 26 9.24 29.85 3.73
N THR A 27 9.06 29.64 2.42
CA THR A 27 9.31 30.70 1.46
C THR A 27 8.34 31.87 1.64
N TRP A 28 7.05 31.60 1.79
CA TRP A 28 6.05 32.65 2.00
C TRP A 28 6.19 33.30 3.40
N ALA A 29 6.25 32.50 4.46
CA ALA A 29 6.20 33.00 5.84
C ALA A 29 7.54 33.58 6.33
N VAL A 30 8.67 32.93 6.01
CA VAL A 30 9.99 33.28 6.56
C VAL A 30 10.78 34.16 5.60
N HIS A 31 10.87 33.75 4.32
CA HIS A 31 11.67 34.50 3.35
C HIS A 31 10.97 35.77 2.88
N ASP A 32 9.67 35.70 2.53
CA ASP A 32 8.93 36.86 2.03
C ASP A 32 8.24 37.68 3.14
N GLY A 33 8.16 37.16 4.37
CA GLY A 33 7.54 37.84 5.51
C GLY A 33 6.01 37.83 5.50
N ALA A 34 5.40 36.77 4.96
CA ALA A 34 3.94 36.57 4.87
C ALA A 34 3.18 37.70 4.17
N PRO A 35 3.57 38.11 2.94
CA PRO A 35 2.88 39.17 2.23
C PRO A 35 1.48 38.75 1.81
N ILE A 36 0.58 39.72 1.69
CA ILE A 36 -0.71 39.53 1.03
C ILE A 36 -0.45 39.42 -0.48
N ILE A 37 -0.77 38.28 -1.06
CA ILE A 37 -0.51 37.94 -2.46
C ILE A 37 -1.82 37.76 -3.21
N THR A 38 -1.90 38.14 -4.48
CA THR A 38 -3.03 37.75 -5.34
C THR A 38 -3.06 36.22 -5.45
N PRO A 39 -4.19 35.52 -5.30
CA PRO A 39 -5.57 35.97 -5.35
C PRO A 39 -6.24 36.22 -3.99
N MET A 40 -5.47 36.40 -2.91
CA MET A 40 -6.03 36.59 -1.57
C MET A 40 -7.09 37.70 -1.53
N ASP A 41 -8.23 37.39 -0.91
CA ASP A 41 -9.37 38.29 -0.78
C ASP A 41 -9.15 39.35 0.31
N GLY A 42 -9.96 40.42 0.25
CA GLY A 42 -9.95 41.48 1.27
C GLY A 42 -10.20 40.93 2.69
N GLY A 43 -9.25 41.14 3.60
CA GLY A 43 -9.30 40.65 5.00
C GLY A 43 -8.68 39.27 5.20
N GLN A 44 -8.22 38.61 4.14
CA GLN A 44 -7.38 37.42 4.24
C GLN A 44 -5.95 37.83 4.62
N THR A 45 -5.37 37.16 5.60
CA THR A 45 -4.00 37.36 6.11
C THR A 45 -3.15 36.09 6.01
N ILE A 46 -3.79 34.93 5.80
CA ILE A 46 -3.12 33.64 5.64
C ILE A 46 -3.34 33.16 4.21
N ALA A 47 -2.25 32.99 3.46
CA ALA A 47 -2.31 32.50 2.09
C ALA A 47 -2.68 31.00 2.04
N TYR A 48 -3.51 30.63 1.07
CA TYR A 48 -3.71 29.22 0.72
C TYR A 48 -2.42 28.64 0.13
N ILE A 49 -2.29 27.31 0.19
CA ILE A 49 -1.21 26.59 -0.49
C ILE A 49 -1.26 26.88 -1.99
N SER A 50 -2.47 26.86 -2.56
CA SER A 50 -2.72 27.17 -3.97
C SER A 50 -2.30 28.59 -4.34
N ASP A 51 -2.51 29.58 -3.47
CA ASP A 51 -2.11 30.97 -3.71
C ASP A 51 -0.59 31.06 -3.90
N ILE A 52 0.16 30.48 -2.97
CA ILE A 52 1.63 30.47 -3.01
C ILE A 52 2.13 29.66 -4.22
N GLY A 53 1.50 28.51 -4.46
CA GLY A 53 1.76 27.63 -5.59
C GLY A 53 1.39 28.22 -6.95
N ALA A 54 0.69 29.34 -7.03
CA ALA A 54 0.33 29.99 -8.30
C ALA A 54 1.36 31.01 -8.79
N HIS A 55 2.36 31.37 -7.98
CA HIS A 55 3.40 32.35 -8.31
C HIS A 55 4.73 31.68 -8.72
N ARG A 56 5.86 32.23 -8.26
CA ARG A 56 7.21 31.75 -8.56
C ARG A 56 7.46 30.29 -8.17
N LEU A 57 6.67 29.75 -7.23
CA LEU A 57 6.79 28.37 -6.76
C LEU A 57 5.90 27.39 -7.55
N GLN A 58 5.17 27.84 -8.58
CA GLN A 58 4.38 26.95 -9.42
C GLN A 58 5.18 25.79 -10.03
N PRO A 59 6.41 25.98 -10.55
CA PRO A 59 7.21 24.85 -11.05
C PRO A 59 7.54 23.82 -9.95
N LEU A 60 7.79 24.28 -8.73
CA LEU A 60 8.02 23.42 -7.57
C LEU A 60 6.75 22.61 -7.24
N PHE A 61 5.59 23.28 -7.23
CA PHE A 61 4.31 22.66 -6.95
C PHE A 61 3.97 21.59 -7.98
N ILE A 62 4.16 21.88 -9.26
CA ILE A 62 3.95 20.92 -10.37
C ILE A 62 4.91 19.73 -10.23
N ALA A 63 6.20 19.98 -10.10
CA ALA A 63 7.21 18.92 -10.10
C ALA A 63 7.06 17.98 -8.89
N MET A 64 7.02 18.54 -7.68
CA MET A 64 6.94 17.74 -6.46
C MET A 64 5.54 17.16 -6.22
N GLY A 65 4.49 17.88 -6.62
CA GLY A 65 3.12 17.38 -6.59
C GLY A 65 2.96 16.17 -7.49
N SER A 66 3.43 16.26 -8.74
CA SER A 66 3.41 15.14 -9.71
C SER A 66 4.21 13.94 -9.21
N VAL A 67 5.43 14.15 -8.72
CA VAL A 67 6.26 13.06 -8.16
C VAL A 67 5.55 12.38 -6.99
N THR A 68 4.95 13.15 -6.08
CA THR A 68 4.18 12.62 -4.95
C THR A 68 3.07 11.70 -5.43
N VAL A 69 2.14 12.18 -6.26
CA VAL A 69 0.95 11.37 -6.60
C VAL A 69 1.28 10.18 -7.48
N VAL A 70 2.27 10.30 -8.37
CA VAL A 70 2.74 9.17 -9.18
C VAL A 70 3.40 8.10 -8.30
N THR A 71 4.27 8.50 -7.36
CA THR A 71 4.87 7.51 -6.45
C THR A 71 3.87 6.95 -5.44
N PHE A 72 2.87 7.73 -5.03
CA PHE A 72 1.77 7.21 -4.22
C PHE A 72 0.89 6.22 -4.99
N ASP A 73 0.61 6.45 -6.27
CA ASP A 73 -0.12 5.49 -7.10
C ASP A 73 0.63 4.15 -7.24
N VAL A 74 1.97 4.21 -7.32
CA VAL A 74 2.83 3.02 -7.31
C VAL A 74 2.67 2.22 -6.01
N VAL A 75 2.27 2.82 -4.88
CA VAL A 75 1.96 2.10 -3.64
C VAL A 75 0.81 1.12 -3.86
N PHE A 76 -0.32 1.59 -4.40
CA PHE A 76 -1.50 0.73 -4.64
C PHE A 76 -1.21 -0.37 -5.66
N ILE A 77 -0.49 -0.03 -6.73
CA ILE A 77 -0.05 -1.00 -7.75
C ILE A 77 0.89 -2.05 -7.12
N SER A 78 1.81 -1.62 -6.26
CA SER A 78 2.76 -2.51 -5.58
C SER A 78 2.06 -3.44 -4.59
N GLU A 79 1.10 -2.93 -3.80
CA GLU A 79 0.28 -3.77 -2.92
C GLU A 79 -0.45 -4.84 -3.72
N ARG A 80 -1.10 -4.43 -4.81
CA ARG A 80 -1.83 -5.34 -5.68
C ARG A 80 -0.93 -6.42 -6.27
N TRP A 81 0.24 -6.02 -6.78
CA TRP A 81 1.21 -6.94 -7.35
C TRP A 81 1.78 -7.91 -6.31
N LEU A 82 2.10 -7.43 -5.10
CA LEU A 82 2.61 -8.28 -4.02
C LEU A 82 1.57 -9.29 -3.51
N ARG A 83 0.29 -8.90 -3.46
CA ARG A 83 -0.83 -9.82 -3.17
C ARG A 83 -0.98 -10.87 -4.27
N HIS A 84 -0.82 -10.49 -5.53
CA HIS A 84 -0.88 -11.44 -6.65
C HIS A 84 0.28 -12.44 -6.65
N ARG A 85 1.49 -12.01 -6.26
CA ARG A 85 2.70 -12.86 -6.17
C ARG A 85 2.79 -13.68 -4.86
N GLY A 86 1.76 -13.62 -4.01
CA GLY A 86 1.73 -14.34 -2.72
C GLY A 86 2.83 -13.90 -1.74
N ARG A 87 3.32 -12.66 -1.85
CA ARG A 87 4.26 -12.04 -0.88
C ARG A 87 3.53 -11.25 0.21
N LEU A 88 2.29 -10.85 -0.08
CA LEU A 88 1.27 -10.39 0.87
C LEU A 88 0.15 -11.43 0.91
N HIS A 89 -0.70 -11.40 1.94
CA HIS A 89 -1.90 -12.25 2.02
C HIS A 89 -2.74 -12.08 0.76
N GLY A 90 -2.85 -13.18 0.00
CA GLY A 90 -3.53 -13.21 -1.28
C GLY A 90 -5.02 -12.93 -1.16
N ASN A 91 -5.60 -12.37 -2.21
CA ASN A 91 -7.04 -12.15 -2.28
C ASN A 91 -7.78 -13.50 -2.32
N THR A 92 -8.68 -13.73 -1.38
CA THR A 92 -9.47 -14.97 -1.27
C THR A 92 -10.67 -14.99 -2.22
N SER A 93 -11.04 -13.83 -2.79
CA SER A 93 -12.24 -13.67 -3.62
C SER A 93 -12.03 -12.71 -4.78
N THR A 94 -12.66 -13.00 -5.94
CA THR A 94 -12.71 -12.12 -7.12
C THR A 94 -13.27 -10.73 -6.78
N PHE A 95 -14.16 -10.63 -5.79
CA PHE A 95 -14.69 -9.35 -5.34
C PHE A 95 -13.59 -8.43 -4.77
N GLN A 96 -12.64 -8.95 -3.99
CA GLN A 96 -11.52 -8.15 -3.48
C GLN A 96 -10.62 -7.66 -4.62
N LYS A 97 -10.50 -8.45 -5.70
CA LYS A 97 -9.77 -8.04 -6.91
C LYS A 97 -10.41 -6.83 -7.58
N ILE A 98 -11.74 -6.78 -7.61
CA ILE A 98 -12.50 -5.66 -8.16
C ILE A 98 -12.34 -4.42 -7.27
N LEU A 99 -12.50 -4.56 -5.94
CA LEU A 99 -12.29 -3.44 -5.00
C LEU A 99 -10.91 -2.81 -5.16
N SER A 100 -9.86 -3.63 -5.24
CA SER A 100 -8.48 -3.17 -5.45
C SER A 100 -8.30 -2.46 -6.80
N ALA A 101 -8.92 -2.98 -7.87
CA ALA A 101 -8.88 -2.33 -9.19
C ALA A 101 -9.60 -0.97 -9.19
N ILE A 102 -10.77 -0.87 -8.55
CA ILE A 102 -11.51 0.39 -8.41
C ILE A 102 -10.69 1.39 -7.60
N ALA A 103 -10.05 0.94 -6.52
CA ALA A 103 -9.18 1.81 -5.71
C ALA A 103 -8.02 2.41 -6.50
N ILE A 104 -7.35 1.60 -7.34
CA ILE A 104 -6.26 2.06 -8.20
C ILE A 104 -6.77 3.06 -9.24
N ILE A 105 -7.91 2.78 -9.89
CA ILE A 105 -8.49 3.70 -10.88
C ILE A 105 -8.86 5.03 -10.21
N ALA A 106 -9.49 4.98 -9.03
CA ALA A 106 -9.86 6.17 -8.28
C ALA A 106 -8.63 6.99 -7.82
N SER A 107 -7.53 6.33 -7.42
CA SER A 107 -6.29 7.00 -7.05
C SER A 107 -5.65 7.71 -8.25
N ILE A 108 -5.63 7.06 -9.42
CA ILE A 108 -5.15 7.65 -10.68
C ILE A 108 -5.98 8.87 -11.07
N VAL A 109 -7.31 8.81 -10.93
CA VAL A 109 -8.18 9.97 -11.17
C VAL A 109 -7.85 11.11 -10.19
N GLY A 110 -7.62 10.79 -8.92
CA GLY A 110 -7.16 11.75 -7.92
C GLY A 110 -5.80 12.37 -8.27
N ALA A 111 -4.84 11.56 -8.71
CA ALA A 111 -3.51 11.97 -9.13
C ALA A 111 -3.56 12.93 -10.33
N VAL A 112 -4.37 12.59 -11.35
CA VAL A 112 -4.64 13.47 -12.49
C VAL A 112 -5.26 14.79 -12.03
N GLY A 113 -6.21 14.74 -11.08
CA GLY A 113 -6.77 15.93 -10.44
C GLY A 113 -5.71 16.84 -9.84
N LEU A 114 -4.75 16.29 -9.07
CA LEU A 114 -3.67 17.07 -8.49
C LEU A 114 -2.73 17.64 -9.56
N ILE A 115 -2.29 16.84 -10.52
CA ILE A 115 -1.39 17.33 -11.57
C ILE A 115 -2.07 18.47 -12.34
N CYS A 116 -3.33 18.29 -12.73
CA CYS A 116 -4.11 19.32 -13.39
C CYS A 116 -4.27 20.59 -12.54
N LEU A 117 -4.55 20.49 -11.23
CA LEU A 117 -4.68 21.70 -10.40
C LEU A 117 -3.36 22.46 -10.25
N THR A 118 -2.22 21.76 -10.18
CA THR A 118 -0.91 22.44 -10.11
C THR A 118 -0.56 23.18 -11.42
N CYS A 119 -1.02 22.65 -12.56
CA CYS A 119 -0.85 23.29 -13.88
C CYS A 119 -1.84 24.44 -14.10
N LEU A 120 -3.12 24.21 -13.76
CA LEU A 120 -4.21 25.18 -13.87
C LEU A 120 -4.23 26.05 -12.62
N ASN A 121 -3.27 26.97 -12.54
CA ASN A 121 -3.09 27.79 -11.35
C ASN A 121 -4.34 28.62 -10.99
N ASP A 122 -4.40 28.95 -9.70
CA ASP A 122 -5.57 29.60 -9.15
C ASP A 122 -5.79 30.97 -9.80
N ILE A 123 -4.72 31.78 -9.98
CA ILE A 123 -4.80 33.13 -10.57
C ILE A 123 -5.52 33.20 -11.93
N LYS A 124 -5.18 32.33 -12.87
CA LYS A 124 -5.73 32.39 -14.24
C LYS A 124 -6.99 31.54 -14.40
N HIS A 125 -7.12 30.47 -13.62
CA HIS A 125 -8.08 29.41 -13.84
C HIS A 125 -8.79 28.92 -12.57
N HIS A 126 -9.07 29.82 -11.60
CA HIS A 126 -9.80 29.56 -10.34
C HIS A 126 -10.87 28.46 -10.40
N LYS A 127 -11.85 28.57 -11.30
CA LYS A 127 -12.93 27.56 -11.41
C LYS A 127 -12.41 26.17 -11.79
N ALA A 128 -11.44 26.10 -12.70
CA ALA A 128 -10.86 24.84 -13.10
C ALA A 128 -9.98 24.27 -11.99
N HIS A 129 -9.23 25.12 -11.27
CA HIS A 129 -8.47 24.75 -10.09
C HIS A 129 -9.37 24.11 -9.02
N ASP A 130 -10.48 24.75 -8.66
CA ASP A 130 -11.44 24.24 -7.67
C ASP A 130 -12.05 22.89 -8.08
N ILE A 131 -12.40 22.73 -9.36
CA ILE A 131 -12.91 21.46 -9.88
C ILE A 131 -11.82 20.37 -9.79
N CYS A 132 -10.58 20.69 -10.15
CA CYS A 132 -9.47 19.74 -10.07
C CYS A 132 -9.14 19.37 -8.62
N LEU A 133 -9.24 20.32 -7.68
CA LEU A 133 -9.13 20.08 -6.24
C LEU A 133 -10.22 19.11 -5.75
N ALA A 134 -11.47 19.29 -6.19
CA ALA A 134 -12.56 18.37 -5.86
C ALA A 134 -12.33 16.97 -6.45
N ILE A 135 -11.80 16.86 -7.68
CA ILE A 135 -11.43 15.59 -8.30
C ILE A 135 -10.28 14.90 -7.52
N PHE A 136 -9.26 15.66 -7.13
CA PHE A 136 -8.15 15.19 -6.32
C PHE A 136 -8.63 14.59 -5.00
N ILE A 137 -9.34 15.38 -4.20
CA ILE A 137 -9.84 14.95 -2.89
C ILE A 137 -10.82 13.78 -3.04
N GLY A 138 -11.78 13.91 -3.96
CA GLY A 138 -12.80 12.88 -4.20
C GLY A 138 -12.19 11.55 -4.66
N GLY A 139 -11.23 11.59 -5.60
CA GLY A 139 -10.55 10.40 -6.10
C GLY A 139 -9.81 9.63 -5.01
N TYR A 140 -9.02 10.33 -4.18
CA TYR A 140 -8.30 9.69 -3.07
C TYR A 140 -9.23 9.20 -1.95
N ILE A 141 -10.31 9.91 -1.62
CA ILE A 141 -11.30 9.43 -0.64
C ILE A 141 -11.99 8.17 -1.14
N VAL A 142 -12.44 8.15 -2.39
CA VAL A 142 -13.06 6.97 -3.00
C VAL A 142 -12.08 5.80 -3.00
N SER A 143 -10.83 6.03 -3.40
CA SER A 143 -9.76 5.03 -3.34
C SER A 143 -9.59 4.47 -1.92
N ALA A 144 -9.51 5.34 -0.92
CA ALA A 144 -9.33 4.96 0.48
C ALA A 144 -10.49 4.12 1.02
N ILE A 145 -11.75 4.45 0.66
CA ILE A 145 -12.93 3.67 1.03
C ILE A 145 -12.83 2.23 0.46
N PHE A 146 -12.51 2.09 -0.83
CA PHE A 146 -12.41 0.79 -1.47
C PHE A 146 -11.27 -0.06 -0.88
N ILE A 147 -10.16 0.56 -0.52
CA ILE A 147 -9.03 -0.08 0.16
C ILE A 147 -9.42 -0.53 1.56
N CYS A 148 -10.03 0.34 2.36
CA CYS A 148 -10.52 -0.02 3.68
C CYS A 148 -11.52 -1.18 3.61
N TRP A 149 -12.39 -1.19 2.60
CA TRP A 149 -13.33 -2.28 2.39
C TRP A 149 -12.61 -3.60 2.03
N GLU A 150 -11.61 -3.55 1.16
CA GLU A 150 -10.75 -4.71 0.89
C GLU A 150 -10.09 -5.23 2.17
N TYR A 151 -9.45 -4.35 2.95
CA TYR A 151 -8.78 -4.68 4.20
C TYR A 151 -9.73 -5.23 5.28
N GLN A 152 -10.93 -4.67 5.44
CA GLN A 152 -11.92 -5.17 6.38
C GLN A 152 -12.27 -6.62 6.05
N ARG A 153 -12.48 -6.93 4.76
CA ARG A 153 -12.83 -8.29 4.31
C ARG A 153 -11.67 -9.27 4.48
N LEU A 154 -10.43 -8.85 4.22
CA LEU A 154 -9.24 -9.67 4.49
C LEU A 154 -9.00 -9.87 5.99
N GLY A 155 -9.23 -8.85 6.81
CA GLY A 155 -9.03 -8.89 8.26
C GLY A 155 -9.97 -9.86 8.99
N ILE A 156 -11.17 -10.08 8.45
CA ILE A 156 -12.11 -11.10 8.94
C ILE A 156 -11.53 -12.52 8.75
N HIS A 157 -10.82 -12.76 7.65
CA HIS A 157 -10.32 -14.09 7.30
C HIS A 157 -8.96 -14.40 7.94
N TYR A 158 -8.09 -13.39 8.11
CA TYR A 158 -6.76 -13.53 8.71
C TYR A 158 -6.68 -12.90 10.11
N ARG A 159 -7.56 -13.35 11.02
CA ARG A 159 -7.67 -12.87 12.42
C ARG A 159 -6.38 -12.96 13.23
N GLU A 160 -5.37 -13.70 12.77
CA GLU A 160 -4.15 -13.95 13.53
C GLU A 160 -3.08 -12.84 13.38
N HIS A 161 -3.14 -11.99 12.35
CA HIS A 161 -2.13 -10.96 12.13
C HIS A 161 -2.57 -9.58 12.67
N ARG A 162 -2.05 -9.20 13.84
CA ARG A 162 -2.30 -7.91 14.50
C ARG A 162 -1.89 -6.69 13.65
N VAL A 163 -0.85 -6.82 12.84
CA VAL A 163 -0.29 -5.71 12.03
C VAL A 163 -1.28 -5.21 10.96
N LEU A 164 -2.00 -6.11 10.29
CA LEU A 164 -3.02 -5.76 9.28
C LEU A 164 -4.19 -4.99 9.90
N ARG A 165 -4.62 -5.35 11.11
CA ARG A 165 -5.68 -4.64 11.82
C ARG A 165 -5.25 -3.25 12.27
N ILE A 166 -4.02 -3.12 12.79
CA ILE A 166 -3.49 -1.82 13.22
C ILE A 166 -3.42 -0.87 12.01
N SER A 167 -2.88 -1.34 10.88
CA SER A 167 -2.80 -0.56 9.66
C SER A 167 -4.19 -0.11 9.16
N PHE A 168 -5.17 -1.01 9.19
CA PHE A 168 -6.56 -0.69 8.84
C PHE A 168 -7.14 0.42 9.72
N TRP A 169 -7.03 0.30 11.05
CA TRP A 169 -7.60 1.30 11.97
C TRP A 169 -6.91 2.66 11.87
N ILE A 170 -5.59 2.68 11.65
CA ILE A 170 -4.84 3.91 11.41
C ILE A 170 -5.36 4.61 10.15
N LYS A 171 -5.49 3.88 9.03
CA LYS A 171 -6.02 4.44 7.78
C LYS A 171 -7.45 4.92 7.90
N LEU A 172 -8.30 4.13 8.56
CA LEU A 172 -9.69 4.50 8.79
C LEU A 172 -9.80 5.79 9.62
N ALA A 173 -8.95 5.94 10.64
CA ALA A 173 -8.88 7.17 11.43
C ALA A 173 -8.47 8.38 10.57
N PHE A 174 -7.44 8.24 9.72
CA PHE A 174 -7.05 9.29 8.78
C PHE A 174 -8.19 9.67 7.84
N ILE A 175 -8.89 8.71 7.24
CA ILE A 175 -10.03 8.99 6.34
C ILE A 175 -11.10 9.83 7.04
N PHE A 176 -11.48 9.48 8.27
CA PHE A 176 -12.49 10.25 9.02
C PHE A 176 -12.00 11.66 9.38
N VAL A 177 -10.74 11.79 9.80
CA VAL A 177 -10.13 13.09 10.14
C VAL A 177 -10.02 13.97 8.91
N GLU A 178 -9.48 13.46 7.80
CA GLU A 178 -9.29 14.19 6.55
C GLU A 178 -10.63 14.56 5.91
N LEU A 179 -11.61 13.65 5.89
CA LEU A 179 -12.95 13.96 5.39
C LEU A 179 -13.61 15.06 6.23
N GLY A 180 -13.52 14.97 7.57
CA GLY A 180 -14.07 16.00 8.46
C GLY A 180 -13.43 17.37 8.25
N LEU A 181 -12.10 17.42 8.13
CA LEU A 181 -11.36 18.65 7.86
C LEU A 181 -11.64 19.19 6.44
N ALA A 182 -11.74 18.33 5.42
CA ALA A 182 -12.06 18.72 4.05
C ALA A 182 -13.49 19.31 3.93
N ILE A 183 -14.46 18.73 4.65
CA ILE A 183 -15.80 19.32 4.78
C ILE A 183 -15.72 20.67 5.46
N GLY A 184 -14.97 20.78 6.56
CA GLY A 184 -14.74 22.04 7.27
C GLY A 184 -14.13 23.12 6.37
N PHE A 185 -13.12 22.76 5.58
CA PHE A 185 -12.47 23.59 4.58
C PHE A 185 -13.49 24.10 3.56
N GLY A 186 -14.25 23.17 2.94
CA GLY A 186 -15.26 23.52 1.95
C GLY A 186 -16.35 24.44 2.52
N VAL A 187 -16.82 24.19 3.75
CA VAL A 187 -17.82 25.04 4.42
C VAL A 187 -17.26 26.44 4.72
N CYS A 188 -16.04 26.54 5.23
CA CYS A 188 -15.40 27.83 5.51
C CYS A 188 -15.18 28.64 4.23
N ASN A 189 -14.75 27.98 3.15
CA ASN A 189 -14.57 28.59 1.85
C ASN A 189 -15.90 29.16 1.31
N ARG A 190 -17.00 28.39 1.41
CA ARG A 190 -18.34 28.85 1.00
C ARG A 190 -18.89 29.99 1.85
N LYS A 191 -18.53 30.06 3.12
CA LYS A 191 -18.89 31.15 4.04
C LYS A 191 -17.94 32.35 3.96
N LYS A 192 -16.95 32.34 3.07
CA LYS A 192 -15.93 33.40 2.94
C LYS A 192 -15.12 33.63 4.21
N LEU A 193 -14.93 32.57 5.00
CA LEU A 193 -14.07 32.57 6.19
C LEU A 193 -12.64 32.23 5.74
N TRP A 194 -12.03 33.11 4.96
CA TRP A 194 -10.81 32.84 4.18
C TRP A 194 -9.63 32.38 5.03
N ASN A 195 -9.35 33.05 6.14
CA ASN A 195 -8.24 32.67 7.03
C ASN A 195 -8.43 31.29 7.65
N THR A 196 -9.65 30.98 8.10
CA THR A 196 -9.96 29.67 8.68
C THR A 196 -9.87 28.58 7.62
N ALA A 197 -10.36 28.84 6.40
CA ALA A 197 -10.24 27.91 5.29
C ALA A 197 -8.76 27.70 4.92
N ALA A 198 -7.92 28.74 4.84
CA ALA A 198 -6.50 28.59 4.57
C ALA A 198 -5.79 27.76 5.64
N ILE A 199 -6.08 28.00 6.93
CA ILE A 199 -5.55 27.18 8.03
C ILE A 199 -5.97 25.71 7.86
N LEU A 200 -7.24 25.45 7.53
CA LEU A 200 -7.74 24.09 7.34
C LEU A 200 -7.06 23.41 6.14
N GLU A 201 -6.82 24.11 5.04
CA GLU A 201 -6.09 23.57 3.88
C GLU A 201 -4.69 23.12 4.27
N TRP A 202 -3.93 23.97 5.00
CA TRP A 202 -2.60 23.63 5.51
C TRP A 202 -2.63 22.42 6.44
N ILE A 203 -3.59 22.36 7.37
CA ILE A 203 -3.74 21.24 8.29
C ILE A 203 -4.05 19.94 7.54
N VAL A 204 -5.00 19.98 6.60
CA VAL A 204 -5.35 18.82 5.76
C VAL A 204 -4.13 18.33 4.98
N ALA A 205 -3.41 19.23 4.32
CA ALA A 205 -2.24 18.89 3.54
C ALA A 205 -1.10 18.30 4.39
N LEU A 206 -0.88 18.82 5.60
CA LEU A 206 0.12 18.27 6.53
C LEU A 206 -0.29 16.89 7.06
N ILE A 207 -1.56 16.70 7.43
CA ILE A 207 -2.09 15.40 7.88
C ILE A 207 -1.98 14.35 6.79
N TYR A 208 -2.23 14.73 5.53
CA TYR A 208 -2.10 13.84 4.37
C TYR A 208 -0.70 13.20 4.27
N THR A 209 0.35 13.91 4.71
CA THR A 209 1.71 13.33 4.81
C THR A 209 1.72 12.05 5.67
N PHE A 210 1.11 12.12 6.84
CA PHE A 210 1.06 11.00 7.78
C PHE A 210 0.14 9.89 7.27
N TYR A 211 -0.94 10.24 6.58
CA TYR A 211 -1.77 9.27 5.88
C TYR A 211 -0.97 8.49 4.83
N VAL A 212 -0.21 9.16 3.96
CA VAL A 212 0.66 8.51 2.96
C VAL A 212 1.69 7.61 3.65
N TRP A 213 2.38 8.09 4.69
CA TRP A 213 3.35 7.28 5.44
C TRP A 213 2.73 6.06 6.13
N SER A 214 1.45 6.10 6.48
CA SER A 214 0.77 4.95 7.08
C SER A 214 0.73 3.70 6.18
N PHE A 215 0.90 3.86 4.86
CA PHE A 215 1.02 2.74 3.91
C PHE A 215 2.35 2.00 4.03
N ALA A 216 3.39 2.59 4.63
CA ALA A 216 4.65 1.88 4.87
C ALA A 216 4.44 0.63 5.73
N ILE A 217 3.45 0.67 6.64
CA ILE A 217 3.10 -0.43 7.54
C ILE A 217 2.62 -1.67 6.77
N ASP A 218 1.95 -1.49 5.62
CA ASP A 218 1.40 -2.60 4.82
C ASP A 218 2.47 -3.43 4.12
N PHE A 219 3.65 -2.86 3.91
CA PHE A 219 4.77 -3.55 3.29
C PHE A 219 5.69 -4.28 4.28
N ILE A 220 5.53 -4.07 5.60
CA ILE A 220 6.34 -4.75 6.64
C ILE A 220 6.30 -6.28 6.50
N PRO A 221 5.14 -6.94 6.29
CA PRO A 221 5.09 -8.39 6.08
C PRO A 221 5.88 -8.86 4.85
N ALA A 222 5.92 -8.08 3.77
CA ALA A 222 6.67 -8.42 2.55
C ALA A 222 8.20 -8.38 2.74
N VAL A 223 8.67 -7.63 3.74
CA VAL A 223 10.08 -7.61 4.16
C VAL A 223 10.39 -8.82 5.04
N ARG A 224 9.48 -9.18 5.95
CA ARG A 224 9.66 -10.35 6.83
C ARG A 224 9.62 -11.68 6.06
N THR A 225 8.79 -11.80 5.03
CA THR A 225 8.80 -12.98 4.14
C THR A 225 10.09 -13.15 3.35
N LYS A 226 10.91 -12.09 3.21
CA LYS A 226 12.27 -12.18 2.64
C LYS A 226 13.22 -13.00 3.52
N HIS A 227 12.98 -13.02 4.83
CA HIS A 227 13.73 -13.85 5.79
C HIS A 227 13.12 -15.24 6.00
N HIS A 228 11.86 -15.46 5.62
CA HIS A 228 11.19 -16.76 5.79
C HIS A 228 11.18 -17.62 4.51
N LYS A 229 11.37 -17.01 3.33
CA LYS A 229 11.63 -17.73 2.06
C LYS A 229 13.12 -17.94 1.81
N GLY A 230 13.85 -18.26 2.89
CA GLY A 230 15.23 -18.74 2.86
C GLY A 230 15.34 -20.20 3.34
N GLY A 231 14.23 -20.87 3.64
CA GLY A 231 14.20 -22.32 3.65
C GLY A 231 14.02 -22.75 2.21
N ASP A 232 15.02 -23.38 1.61
CA ASP A 232 14.82 -24.15 0.39
C ASP A 232 13.59 -25.04 0.61
N PRO A 233 12.63 -25.11 -0.32
CA PRO A 233 11.51 -26.03 -0.20
C PRO A 233 11.99 -27.48 0.01
N GLU A 234 13.19 -27.82 -0.45
CA GLU A 234 13.87 -29.08 -0.14
C GLU A 234 14.21 -29.23 1.35
N VAL A 235 14.62 -28.16 2.03
CA VAL A 235 14.94 -28.16 3.47
C VAL A 235 13.67 -28.23 4.32
N GLU A 236 12.60 -27.56 3.92
CA GLU A 236 11.30 -27.67 4.61
C GLU A 236 10.68 -29.06 4.46
N VAL A 237 10.75 -29.63 3.24
CA VAL A 237 10.36 -31.02 2.98
C VAL A 237 11.26 -31.99 3.74
N ALA A 238 12.58 -31.77 3.76
CA ALA A 238 13.53 -32.62 4.50
C ALA A 238 13.27 -32.58 6.02
N MET A 239 13.01 -31.40 6.60
CA MET A 239 12.67 -31.28 8.02
C MET A 239 11.32 -31.92 8.34
N ALA A 240 10.32 -31.80 7.47
CA ALA A 240 9.03 -32.48 7.63
C ALA A 240 9.18 -34.01 7.56
N MET A 241 9.98 -34.51 6.61
CA MET A 241 10.30 -35.94 6.50
C MET A 241 11.08 -36.46 7.72
N GLU A 242 12.04 -35.69 8.25
CA GLU A 242 12.75 -36.05 9.48
C GLU A 242 11.83 -36.11 10.71
N ALA A 243 10.92 -35.15 10.84
CA ALA A 243 9.95 -35.13 11.93
C ALA A 243 8.99 -36.33 11.86
N GLU A 244 8.55 -36.70 10.67
CA GLU A 244 7.66 -37.84 10.45
C GLU A 244 8.37 -39.18 10.71
N SER A 245 9.62 -39.30 10.27
CA SER A 245 10.48 -40.46 10.55
C SER A 245 10.67 -40.68 12.06
N ARG A 246 10.87 -39.59 12.81
CA ARG A 246 10.95 -39.62 14.27
C ARG A 246 9.64 -39.99 14.95
N ALA A 247 8.51 -39.53 14.43
CA ALA A 247 7.19 -39.92 14.92
C ALA A 247 6.92 -41.43 14.74
N ARG A 248 7.52 -42.05 13.71
CA ARG A 248 7.49 -43.50 13.48
C ARG A 248 8.50 -44.28 14.32
N GLY A 249 9.29 -43.61 15.17
CA GLY A 249 10.23 -44.23 16.10
C GLY A 249 11.68 -44.35 15.61
N TYR A 250 12.03 -43.75 14.46
CA TYR A 250 13.39 -43.75 13.92
C TYR A 250 14.17 -42.50 14.35
N GLN A 251 15.50 -42.52 14.36
CA GLN A 251 16.29 -41.33 14.74
C GLN A 251 16.32 -40.25 13.63
N GLY A 252 15.97 -40.63 12.40
CA GLY A 252 15.78 -39.77 11.24
C GLY A 252 15.63 -40.58 9.94
N VAL A 253 15.44 -39.88 8.81
CA VAL A 253 15.13 -40.49 7.49
C VAL A 253 16.21 -41.48 7.04
N GLY A 254 17.48 -41.21 7.34
CA GLY A 254 18.59 -42.09 7.00
C GLY A 254 18.56 -43.44 7.73
N ASP A 255 18.10 -43.47 8.98
CA ASP A 255 17.97 -44.72 9.74
C ASP A 255 16.72 -45.50 9.36
N GLU A 256 15.63 -44.80 9.03
CA GLU A 256 14.43 -45.41 8.44
C GLU A 256 14.76 -46.10 7.11
N GLN A 257 15.50 -45.43 6.21
CA GLN A 257 15.94 -46.04 4.95
C GLN A 257 16.86 -47.24 5.14
N ARG A 258 17.77 -47.21 6.12
CA ARG A 258 18.62 -48.37 6.46
C ARG A 258 17.82 -49.53 7.01
N ALA A 259 16.82 -49.26 7.85
CA ALA A 259 15.93 -50.30 8.37
C ALA A 259 15.19 -51.01 7.22
N TYR A 260 14.58 -50.26 6.30
CA TYR A 260 13.92 -50.83 5.12
C TYR A 260 14.88 -51.56 4.17
N ALA A 261 16.08 -51.02 3.94
CA ALA A 261 17.09 -51.67 3.11
C ALA A 261 17.61 -52.98 3.74
N SER A 262 17.73 -53.03 5.07
CA SER A 262 18.13 -54.24 5.79
C SER A 262 17.04 -55.33 5.78
N GLN A 263 15.77 -54.93 5.73
CA GLN A 263 14.62 -55.86 5.71
C GLN A 263 14.38 -56.45 4.31
N GLY A 264 14.75 -55.73 3.25
CA GLY A 264 14.68 -56.19 1.85
C GLY A 264 15.86 -57.08 1.40
N GLY A 265 16.90 -57.23 2.22
CA GLY A 265 18.12 -57.97 1.88
C GLY A 265 18.10 -59.48 2.17
N SER A 266 16.99 -60.04 2.65
CA SER A 266 16.90 -61.45 3.05
C SER A 266 15.77 -62.20 2.35
N SER A 267 15.81 -62.27 1.01
CA SER A 267 15.15 -63.34 0.26
C SER A 267 16.19 -64.07 -0.59
N ASN A 268 16.90 -64.98 0.08
CA ASN A 268 17.86 -65.87 -0.56
C ASN A 268 17.10 -66.79 -1.52
N GLY A 269 17.37 -66.64 -2.82
CA GLY A 269 16.77 -67.44 -3.88
C GLY A 269 17.21 -68.90 -3.82
N HIS A 270 16.23 -69.80 -3.80
CA HIS A 270 16.41 -71.16 -4.26
C HIS A 270 15.48 -71.40 -5.45
N SER A 271 16.02 -71.15 -6.64
CA SER A 271 15.42 -71.55 -7.90
C SER A 271 15.43 -73.09 -8.00
N ARG A 272 14.25 -73.70 -8.13
CA ARG A 272 14.13 -75.02 -8.74
C ARG A 272 13.18 -74.91 -9.93
N TYR A 273 13.76 -75.05 -11.11
CA TYR A 273 13.07 -75.11 -12.40
C TYR A 273 12.04 -76.25 -12.45
N GLY A 274 10.90 -75.97 -13.07
CA GLY A 274 9.87 -76.95 -13.44
C GLY A 274 8.60 -76.27 -13.98
N GLU A 275 8.61 -75.87 -15.25
CA GLU A 275 7.38 -75.68 -16.04
C GLU A 275 6.74 -77.05 -16.38
N PRO A 276 5.54 -77.13 -16.99
CA PRO A 276 4.27 -76.45 -16.71
C PRO A 276 3.11 -77.47 -16.62
N ALA A 277 1.93 -77.10 -16.08
CA ALA A 277 0.71 -77.86 -16.37
C ALA A 277 -0.56 -77.00 -16.26
N MET A 278 -1.30 -76.97 -17.37
CA MET A 278 -2.62 -76.38 -17.51
C MET A 278 -3.68 -77.08 -16.66
N ALA A 279 -4.65 -76.27 -16.22
CA ALA A 279 -6.07 -76.50 -16.01
C ALA A 279 -6.67 -77.93 -16.01
N ARG A 280 -7.68 -78.06 -15.11
CA ARG A 280 -8.89 -78.92 -15.15
C ARG A 280 -8.77 -80.39 -14.68
N ASN A 281 -9.41 -80.71 -13.55
CA ASN A 281 -10.77 -81.29 -13.47
C ASN A 281 -11.07 -81.87 -12.07
N PHE A 282 -12.35 -81.74 -11.69
CA PHE A 282 -13.10 -82.28 -10.53
C PHE A 282 -12.85 -81.66 -9.16
#